data_AF-A0A2S7X367-F1
#
_entry.id   AF-A0A2S7X367-F1
#
_cell.length_a   1.000
_cell.length_b   1.000
_cell.length_c   1.000
_cell.angle_alpha   90.00
_cell.angle_beta   90.00
_cell.angle_gamma   90.00
#
_symmetry.space_group_name_H-M   'P 1'
#
loop_
_entity.id
_entity.type
_entity.pdbx_description
1 polymer ?
#
loop_
_entity_poly.entity_id
_entity_poly.type
_entity_poly.pdbx_seq_one_letter_code
_entity_poly.pdbx_strand_id
1 'polypeptide(L)'
;MTTAAYLTINGEQQGPLSFDCNTPLSMGNSCQTSHKDEITVLSFSHSISYVNKSVHRPIQVIKKIDKSSPLLAQACTNSETLQCTLKFYRKSPDGSHQENFYEIHLTGAMIKNIQTEMPNVQHLGELEMTEVLDISYRDITWKHISANTNGYSSWMKAIDELAS
;
A
#
# COMPACT_ATOMS: atom_id res chain seq x y z
N MET A 1 -20.69 5.32 -0.76
CA MET A 1 -19.82 4.38 -1.51
C MET A 1 -18.40 4.83 -1.30
N THR A 2 -17.66 4.02 -0.57
CA THR A 2 -16.34 4.31 -0.03
C THR A 2 -15.31 4.31 -1.15
N THR A 3 -14.44 5.33 -1.18
CA THR A 3 -13.22 5.40 -1.98
C THR A 3 -12.46 4.08 -1.79
N ALA A 4 -12.17 3.36 -2.88
CA ALA A 4 -11.40 2.12 -2.82
C ALA A 4 -9.93 2.42 -3.10
N ALA A 5 -9.03 1.71 -2.44
CA ALA A 5 -7.61 1.80 -2.71
C ALA A 5 -7.03 0.40 -2.95
N TYR A 6 -6.03 0.34 -3.82
CA TYR A 6 -5.38 -0.91 -4.21
C TYR A 6 -3.87 -0.76 -4.13
N LEU A 7 -3.21 -1.83 -3.73
CA LEU A 7 -1.77 -1.88 -3.52
C LEU A 7 -1.16 -3.00 -4.36
N THR A 8 -0.23 -2.64 -5.23
CA THR A 8 0.64 -3.57 -5.95
C THR A 8 1.99 -3.61 -5.25
N ILE A 9 2.51 -4.81 -4.99
CA ILE A 9 3.83 -4.99 -4.38
C ILE A 9 4.64 -5.95 -5.25
N ASN A 10 5.80 -5.49 -5.68
CA ASN A 10 6.81 -6.30 -6.37
C ASN A 10 8.07 -6.36 -5.52
N GLY A 11 8.53 -7.57 -5.24
CA GLY A 11 9.78 -7.83 -4.55
C GLY A 11 10.91 -8.10 -5.53
N GLU A 12 12.12 -7.67 -5.19
CA GLU A 12 13.30 -7.88 -6.02
C GLU A 12 13.73 -9.36 -6.10
N GLN A 13 13.39 -10.17 -5.10
CA GLN A 13 13.76 -11.60 -5.03
C GLN A 13 12.58 -12.52 -5.36
N GLN A 14 11.39 -12.24 -4.83
CA GLN A 14 10.21 -13.09 -4.98
C GLN A 14 9.36 -12.76 -6.22
N GLY A 15 9.63 -11.64 -6.89
CA GLY A 15 8.83 -11.17 -8.03
C GLY A 15 7.53 -10.49 -7.61
N PRO A 16 6.40 -10.65 -8.32
CA PRO A 16 5.17 -9.93 -8.00
C PRO A 16 4.42 -10.59 -6.82
N LEU A 17 4.51 -10.00 -5.63
CA LEU A 17 3.91 -10.53 -4.40
C LEU A 17 2.37 -10.38 -4.39
N SER A 18 1.84 -9.36 -5.05
CA SER A 18 0.39 -9.13 -5.13
C SER A 18 -0.30 -9.94 -6.24
N PHE A 19 0.43 -10.77 -6.98
CA PHE A 19 -0.11 -11.51 -8.12
C PHE A 19 -1.20 -12.51 -7.71
N ASP A 20 -2.33 -12.49 -8.41
CA ASP A 20 -3.58 -13.23 -8.11
C ASP A 20 -4.11 -13.10 -6.67
N CYS A 21 -3.76 -12.05 -5.92
CA CYS A 21 -4.23 -11.92 -4.54
C CYS A 21 -5.74 -11.65 -4.44
N ASN A 22 -6.36 -11.10 -5.49
CA ASN A 22 -7.78 -10.73 -5.49
C ASN A 22 -8.63 -11.70 -6.33
N THR A 23 -8.39 -13.00 -6.13
CA THR A 23 -9.10 -14.09 -6.80
C THR A 23 -10.08 -14.80 -5.86
N PRO A 24 -11.09 -15.53 -6.38
CA PRO A 24 -12.00 -16.32 -5.54
C PRO A 24 -11.28 -17.35 -4.65
N LEU A 25 -10.15 -17.90 -5.11
CA LEU A 25 -9.34 -18.84 -4.33
C LEU A 25 -8.66 -18.18 -3.13
N SER A 26 -8.42 -16.87 -3.21
CA SER A 26 -7.71 -16.09 -2.20
C SER A 26 -8.69 -15.39 -1.24
N MET A 27 -9.67 -14.67 -1.79
CA MET A 27 -10.56 -13.77 -1.05
C MET A 27 -12.00 -14.28 -0.94
N GLY A 28 -12.31 -15.44 -1.50
CA GLY A 28 -13.68 -15.98 -1.57
C GLY A 28 -14.65 -14.97 -2.22
N ASN A 29 -15.78 -14.72 -1.57
CA ASN A 29 -16.82 -13.81 -2.05
C ASN A 29 -16.41 -12.32 -2.01
N SER A 30 -15.35 -11.97 -1.28
CA SER A 30 -14.84 -10.59 -1.21
C SER A 30 -13.93 -10.21 -2.37
N CYS A 31 -13.70 -11.12 -3.33
CA CYS A 31 -12.79 -10.86 -4.44
C CYS A 31 -13.31 -9.80 -5.41
N GLN A 32 -12.39 -9.04 -6.00
CA GLN A 32 -12.66 -8.05 -7.03
C GLN A 32 -11.85 -8.38 -8.27
N THR A 33 -12.50 -9.02 -9.23
CA THR A 33 -11.85 -9.58 -10.44
C THR A 33 -11.22 -8.51 -11.34
N SER A 34 -11.67 -7.25 -11.28
CA SER A 34 -11.04 -6.13 -11.99
C SER A 34 -9.68 -5.72 -11.42
N HIS A 35 -9.38 -6.10 -10.17
CA HIS A 35 -8.15 -5.80 -9.44
C HIS A 35 -7.42 -7.08 -9.03
N LYS A 36 -7.45 -8.10 -9.91
CA LYS A 36 -6.96 -9.46 -9.65
C LYS A 36 -5.56 -9.52 -9.02
N ASP A 37 -4.65 -8.67 -9.49
CA ASP A 37 -3.23 -8.64 -9.09
C ASP A 37 -2.89 -7.52 -8.12
N GLU A 38 -3.92 -6.90 -7.51
CA GLU A 38 -3.77 -5.79 -6.58
C GLU A 38 -4.48 -6.08 -5.25
N ILE A 39 -3.75 -5.84 -4.16
CA ILE A 39 -4.24 -6.04 -2.80
C ILE A 39 -5.30 -4.99 -2.51
N THR A 40 -6.46 -5.42 -1.98
CA THR A 40 -7.49 -4.48 -1.54
C THR A 40 -7.07 -3.81 -0.23
N VAL A 41 -6.97 -2.48 -0.23
CA VAL A 41 -6.61 -1.69 0.94
C VAL A 41 -7.87 -1.24 1.67
N LEU A 42 -8.01 -1.66 2.92
CA LEU A 42 -9.11 -1.28 3.81
C LEU A 42 -8.86 0.08 4.47
N SER A 43 -7.61 0.36 4.83
CA SER A 43 -7.19 1.62 5.43
C SER A 43 -5.78 1.97 5.03
N PHE A 44 -5.53 3.28 4.88
CA PHE A 44 -4.22 3.84 4.59
C PHE A 44 -3.95 5.02 5.53
N SER A 45 -2.78 5.03 6.16
CA SER A 45 -2.32 6.13 6.98
C SER A 45 -0.86 6.44 6.67
N HIS A 46 -0.55 7.72 6.56
CA HIS A 46 0.81 8.18 6.31
C HIS A 46 1.00 9.57 6.90
N SER A 47 2.14 9.80 7.54
CA SER A 47 2.47 11.08 8.17
C SER A 47 3.90 11.48 7.84
N ILE A 48 4.03 12.71 7.36
CA ILE A 48 5.30 13.39 7.19
C ILE A 48 5.25 14.59 8.12
N SER A 49 6.27 14.74 8.95
CA SER A 49 6.43 15.87 9.86
C SER A 49 7.74 16.58 9.57
N TYR A 50 7.86 17.82 10.02
CA TYR A 50 9.07 18.60 9.86
C TYR A 50 9.62 18.96 11.23
N VAL A 51 10.79 18.42 11.55
CA VAL A 51 11.55 18.74 12.78
C VAL A 51 12.98 19.01 12.35
N ASN A 52 13.25 20.23 11.88
CA ASN A 52 14.49 20.69 11.22
C ASN A 52 14.82 20.00 9.88
N LYS A 53 14.36 18.77 9.69
CA LYS A 53 14.35 17.99 8.44
C LYS A 53 13.01 17.30 8.28
N SER A 54 12.71 16.85 7.07
CA SER A 54 11.56 15.98 6.82
C SER A 54 11.74 14.66 7.58
N VAL A 55 10.79 14.36 8.45
CA VAL A 55 10.69 13.10 9.20
C VAL A 55 9.50 12.34 8.63
N HIS A 56 9.80 11.34 7.82
CA HIS A 56 8.82 10.44 7.25
C HIS A 56 8.54 9.29 8.22
N ARG A 57 7.27 9.02 8.50
CA ARG A 57 6.84 7.77 9.14
C ARG A 57 6.57 6.69 8.09
N PRO A 58 6.71 5.40 8.44
CA PRO A 58 6.25 4.32 7.58
C PRO A 58 4.81 4.54 7.14
N ILE A 59 4.49 4.10 5.92
CA ILE A 59 3.11 3.99 5.46
C ILE A 59 2.48 2.81 6.16
N GLN A 60 1.31 3.01 6.74
CA GLN A 60 0.51 1.96 7.33
C GLN A 60 -0.64 1.59 6.39
N VAL A 61 -0.76 0.31 6.07
CA VAL A 61 -1.83 -0.25 5.24
C VAL A 61 -2.52 -1.35 6.03
N ILE A 62 -3.86 -1.32 6.05
CA ILE A 62 -4.67 -2.43 6.57
C ILE A 62 -5.29 -3.18 5.40
N LYS A 63 -5.15 -4.49 5.38
CA LYS A 63 -5.73 -5.40 4.37
C LYS A 63 -6.40 -6.60 5.05
N LYS A 64 -7.19 -7.36 4.29
CA LYS A 64 -7.65 -8.69 4.70
C LYS A 64 -6.54 -9.72 4.51
N ILE A 65 -6.66 -10.89 5.11
CA ILE A 65 -5.82 -12.05 4.79
C ILE A 65 -6.12 -12.49 3.35
N ASP A 66 -5.08 -12.68 2.54
CA ASP A 66 -5.16 -13.11 1.15
C ASP A 66 -3.93 -13.94 0.77
N LYS A 67 -3.83 -14.37 -0.49
CA LYS A 67 -2.68 -15.11 -1.05
C LYS A 67 -1.34 -14.40 -0.82
N SER A 68 -1.33 -13.06 -0.78
CA SER A 68 -0.10 -12.30 -0.60
C SER A 68 0.42 -12.31 0.84
N SER A 69 -0.45 -12.55 1.84
CA SER A 69 -0.11 -12.58 3.27
C SER A 69 1.16 -13.38 3.60
N PRO A 70 1.29 -14.67 3.22
CA PRO A 70 2.52 -15.42 3.50
C PRO A 70 3.76 -14.88 2.76
N LEU A 71 3.60 -14.36 1.54
CA LEU A 71 4.70 -13.79 0.76
C LEU A 71 5.23 -12.50 1.39
N LEU A 72 4.31 -11.67 1.91
CA LEU A 72 4.63 -10.45 2.65
C LEU A 72 5.34 -10.77 3.96
N ALA A 73 4.89 -11.80 4.69
CA ALA A 73 5.57 -12.27 5.89
C ALA A 73 7.01 -12.75 5.62
N GLN A 74 7.21 -13.47 4.51
CA GLN A 74 8.54 -13.87 4.06
C GLN A 74 9.40 -12.66 3.67
N ALA A 75 8.86 -11.71 2.91
CA ALA A 75 9.57 -10.49 2.53
C ALA A 75 9.96 -9.63 3.74
N CYS A 76 9.09 -9.56 4.76
CA CYS A 76 9.38 -8.89 6.03
C CYS A 76 10.53 -9.59 6.78
N THR A 77 10.48 -10.92 6.89
CA THR A 77 11.51 -11.72 7.59
C THR A 77 12.87 -11.62 6.89
N ASN A 78 12.87 -11.64 5.56
CA ASN A 78 14.09 -11.59 4.76
C ASN A 78 14.61 -10.16 4.55
N SER A 79 13.90 -9.14 5.03
CA SER A 79 14.23 -7.73 4.76
C SER A 79 14.39 -7.47 3.25
N GLU A 80 13.47 -8.00 2.45
CA GLU A 80 13.48 -7.86 1.00
C GLU A 80 13.15 -6.42 0.58
N THR A 81 13.86 -5.92 -0.43
CA THR A 81 13.57 -4.64 -1.07
C THR A 81 12.37 -4.78 -2.00
N LEU A 82 11.44 -3.84 -1.90
CA LEU A 82 10.17 -3.84 -2.60
C LEU A 82 9.99 -2.56 -3.43
N GLN A 83 9.18 -2.69 -4.46
CA GLN A 83 8.54 -1.59 -5.17
C GLN A 83 7.04 -1.68 -4.94
N CYS A 84 6.46 -0.59 -4.43
CA CYS A 84 5.04 -0.55 -4.09
C CYS A 84 4.33 0.56 -4.86
N THR A 85 3.14 0.27 -5.36
CA THR A 85 2.27 1.27 -5.99
C THR A 85 0.91 1.22 -5.33
N LEU A 86 0.51 2.33 -4.70
CA LEU A 86 -0.84 2.54 -4.19
C LEU A 86 -1.64 3.36 -5.21
N LYS A 87 -2.85 2.91 -5.53
CA LYS A 87 -3.80 3.61 -6.39
C LYS A 87 -5.08 3.89 -5.62
N PHE A 88 -5.54 5.13 -5.66
CA PHE A 88 -6.75 5.57 -4.96
C PHE A 88 -7.84 5.91 -5.98
N TYR A 89 -9.01 5.32 -5.78
CA TYR A 89 -10.15 5.44 -6.69
C TYR A 89 -11.28 6.23 -6.05
N ARG A 90 -11.78 7.21 -6.78
CA ARG A 90 -12.99 7.96 -6.40
C ARG A 90 -14.05 7.81 -7.50
N LYS A 91 -15.29 8.16 -7.17
CA LYS A 91 -16.31 8.34 -8.22
C LYS A 91 -15.92 9.53 -9.08
N SER A 92 -16.05 9.37 -10.39
CA SER A 92 -15.88 10.44 -11.36
C SER A 92 -16.86 11.59 -11.08
N PRO A 93 -16.56 12.83 -11.52
CA PRO A 93 -17.43 13.99 -11.27
C PRO A 93 -18.85 13.83 -11.83
N ASP A 94 -19.01 13.09 -12.92
CA ASP A 94 -20.29 12.72 -13.55
C ASP A 94 -20.96 11.51 -12.87
N GLY A 95 -20.28 10.86 -11.92
CA GLY A 95 -20.81 9.75 -11.11
C GLY A 95 -20.97 8.42 -11.85
N SER A 96 -20.53 8.34 -13.11
CA SER A 96 -20.77 7.19 -13.99
C SER A 96 -19.82 6.01 -13.73
N HIS A 97 -18.59 6.28 -13.31
CA HIS A 97 -17.57 5.25 -13.08
C HIS A 97 -16.63 5.60 -11.92
N GLN A 98 -15.77 4.65 -11.55
CA GLN A 98 -14.65 4.93 -10.65
C GLN A 98 -13.41 5.27 -11.46
N GLU A 99 -12.74 6.36 -11.08
CA GLU A 99 -11.48 6.79 -11.68
C GLU A 99 -10.34 6.70 -10.67
N ASN A 100 -9.17 6.24 -11.12
CA ASN A 100 -7.93 6.38 -10.38
C ASN A 100 -7.49 7.85 -10.47
N PHE A 101 -7.58 8.57 -9.36
CA PHE A 101 -7.30 10.01 -9.32
C PHE A 101 -5.96 10.33 -8.64
N TYR A 102 -5.42 9.41 -7.83
CA TYR A 102 -4.23 9.65 -7.03
C TYR A 102 -3.40 8.38 -6.87
N GLU A 103 -2.09 8.51 -6.98
CA GLU A 103 -1.14 7.40 -6.85
C GLU A 103 0.01 7.76 -5.91
N ILE A 104 0.50 6.74 -5.21
CA ILE A 104 1.74 6.81 -4.43
C ILE A 104 2.66 5.68 -4.89
N HIS A 105 3.86 6.04 -5.32
CA HIS A 105 4.90 5.09 -5.73
C HIS A 105 6.03 5.09 -4.72
N LEU A 106 6.39 3.91 -4.23
CA LEU A 106 7.48 3.70 -3.28
C LEU A 106 8.58 2.87 -3.94
N THR A 107 9.82 3.35 -3.84
CA THR A 107 11.01 2.64 -4.32
C THR A 107 11.97 2.41 -3.16
N GLY A 108 12.64 1.26 -3.16
CA GLY A 108 13.46 0.85 -2.02
C GLY A 108 12.62 0.64 -0.76
N ALA A 109 11.39 0.15 -0.93
CA ALA A 109 10.48 -0.09 0.17
C ALA A 109 10.85 -1.36 0.94
N MET A 110 10.56 -1.39 2.23
CA MET A 110 10.76 -2.56 3.08
C MET A 110 9.63 -2.64 4.09
N ILE A 111 9.06 -3.83 4.27
CA ILE A 111 8.09 -4.08 5.32
C ILE A 111 8.86 -4.15 6.65
N LYS A 112 8.47 -3.30 7.61
CA LYS A 112 9.09 -3.22 8.93
C LYS A 112 8.30 -3.96 10.00
N ASN A 113 7.00 -4.10 9.79
CA ASN A 113 6.10 -4.78 10.70
C ASN A 113 4.93 -5.36 9.93
N ILE A 114 4.51 -6.56 10.34
CA ILE A 114 3.26 -7.19 9.95
C ILE A 114 2.58 -7.65 11.23
N GLN A 115 1.36 -7.16 11.45
CA GLN A 115 0.54 -7.56 12.58
C GLN A 115 -0.76 -8.15 12.06
N THR A 116 -0.96 -9.43 12.31
CA THR A 116 -2.18 -10.15 11.95
C THR A 116 -3.09 -10.24 13.17
N GLU A 117 -4.32 -9.77 13.03
CA GLU A 117 -5.31 -9.78 14.11
C GLU A 117 -6.57 -10.55 13.70
N MET A 118 -6.92 -11.51 14.54
CA MET A 118 -8.22 -12.18 14.50
C MET A 118 -9.05 -11.70 15.71
N PRO A 119 -10.18 -11.00 15.50
CA PRO A 119 -11.02 -10.57 16.60
C PRO A 119 -11.62 -11.77 17.35
N ASN A 120 -11.90 -11.59 18.65
CA ASN A 120 -12.51 -12.65 19.46
C ASN A 120 -13.96 -12.89 19.02
N VAL A 121 -14.22 -14.10 18.52
CA VAL A 121 -15.51 -14.57 18.00
C VAL A 121 -16.67 -14.48 19.01
N GLN A 122 -16.38 -14.40 20.30
CA GLN A 122 -17.40 -14.30 21.36
C GLN A 122 -17.82 -12.85 21.67
N HIS A 123 -17.00 -11.86 21.31
CA HIS A 123 -17.17 -10.47 21.76
C HIS A 123 -17.38 -9.45 20.64
N LEU A 124 -17.03 -9.77 19.39
CA LEU A 124 -17.21 -8.87 18.26
C LEU A 124 -17.92 -9.61 17.11
N GLY A 125 -19.13 -9.14 16.79
CA GLY A 125 -19.88 -9.63 15.63
C GLY A 125 -19.17 -9.29 14.32
N GLU A 126 -19.21 -10.25 13.38
CA GLU A 126 -18.87 -10.16 11.94
C GLU A 126 -17.56 -9.45 11.53
N LEU A 127 -16.65 -9.14 12.45
CA LEU A 127 -15.35 -8.60 12.07
C LEU A 127 -14.48 -9.71 11.48
N GLU A 128 -13.95 -9.44 10.29
CA GLU A 128 -13.04 -10.34 9.60
C GLU A 128 -11.61 -10.19 10.11
N MET A 129 -10.78 -11.21 9.84
CA MET A 129 -9.34 -11.16 10.14
C MET A 129 -8.65 -10.12 9.25
N THR A 130 -7.75 -9.33 9.85
CA THR A 130 -7.03 -8.26 9.15
C THR A 130 -5.54 -8.32 9.41
N GLU A 131 -4.78 -7.69 8.52
CA GLU A 131 -3.33 -7.49 8.63
C GLU A 131 -3.00 -6.02 8.53
N VAL A 132 -2.16 -5.55 9.46
CA VAL A 132 -1.56 -4.22 9.45
C VAL A 132 -0.12 -4.34 8.96
N LEU A 133 0.21 -3.61 7.90
CA LEU A 133 1.53 -3.56 7.29
C LEU A 133 2.13 -2.17 7.50
N ASP A 134 3.31 -2.10 8.10
CA ASP A 134 4.10 -0.86 8.14
C ASP A 134 5.24 -0.93 7.12
N ILE A 135 5.16 -0.08 6.10
CA ILE A 135 6.07 -0.07 4.95
C ILE A 135 6.92 1.19 5.03
N SER A 136 8.21 0.99 5.31
CA SER A 136 9.22 2.03 5.14
C SER A 136 9.67 2.11 3.68
N TYR A 137 10.25 3.23 3.28
CA TYR A 137 10.67 3.45 1.90
C TYR A 137 11.87 4.40 1.82
N ARG A 138 12.65 4.26 0.75
CA ARG A 138 13.73 5.19 0.43
C ARG A 138 13.20 6.40 -0.33
N ASP A 139 12.46 6.15 -1.40
CA ASP A 139 11.91 7.17 -2.28
C ASP A 139 10.39 7.06 -2.31
N ILE A 140 9.73 8.22 -2.38
CA ILE A 140 8.28 8.32 -2.50
C ILE A 140 7.91 9.37 -3.54
N THR A 141 6.97 9.01 -4.42
CA THR A 141 6.38 9.90 -5.41
C THR A 141 4.88 9.94 -5.21
N TRP A 142 4.32 11.15 -5.10
CA TRP A 142 2.88 11.38 -5.10
C TRP A 142 2.46 11.90 -6.46
N LYS A 143 1.36 11.40 -7.01
CA LYS A 143 0.85 11.85 -8.30
C LYS A 143 -0.66 12.01 -8.23
N HIS A 144 -1.15 13.21 -8.47
CA HIS A 144 -2.57 13.45 -8.73
C HIS A 144 -2.80 13.33 -10.24
N ILE A 145 -3.47 12.25 -10.65
CA ILE A 145 -3.67 11.89 -12.06
C ILE A 145 -4.56 12.91 -12.77
N SER A 146 -5.76 13.17 -12.23
CA SER A 146 -6.73 14.06 -12.89
C SER A 146 -6.30 15.53 -12.95
N ALA A 147 -5.42 15.98 -12.03
CA ALA A 147 -4.91 17.34 -11.96
C ALA A 147 -3.48 17.50 -12.51
N ASN A 148 -2.86 16.39 -12.94
CA ASN A 148 -1.51 16.31 -13.49
C ASN A 148 -0.40 16.97 -12.64
N THR A 149 -0.51 16.88 -11.31
CA THR A 149 0.52 17.36 -10.38
C THR A 149 1.27 16.19 -9.77
N ASN A 150 2.57 16.32 -9.57
CA ASN A 150 3.38 15.33 -8.87
C ASN A 150 4.29 15.98 -7.82
N GLY A 151 4.64 15.21 -6.81
CA GLY A 151 5.63 15.56 -5.79
C GLY A 151 6.55 14.37 -5.55
N TYR A 152 7.75 14.62 -5.06
CA TYR A 152 8.77 13.60 -4.84
C TYR A 152 9.57 13.91 -3.58
N SER A 153 9.97 12.87 -2.85
CA SER A 153 10.92 12.96 -1.73
C SER A 153 11.81 11.70 -1.70
N SER A 154 13.05 11.89 -1.28
CA SER A 154 14.02 10.80 -1.10
C SER A 154 14.77 10.95 0.21
N TRP A 155 14.91 9.86 0.94
CA TRP A 155 15.75 9.79 2.13
C TRP A 155 17.25 9.84 1.82
N MET A 156 17.68 9.48 0.60
CA MET A 156 19.09 9.45 0.22
C MET A 156 19.58 10.78 -0.40
N LYS A 157 18.71 11.76 -0.62
CA LYS A 157 19.18 13.11 -1.00
C LYS A 157 19.81 13.78 0.22
N ALA A 158 21.12 13.62 0.33
CA ALA A 158 21.98 14.49 1.11
C ALA A 158 21.92 15.92 0.52
N ILE A 159 22.16 16.90 1.40
CA ILE A 159 22.16 18.33 1.16
C ILE A 159 23.34 18.66 0.24
N ASP A 160 23.20 18.50 -1.08
CA ASP A 160 24.23 18.87 -2.06
C ASP A 160 23.64 19.60 -3.28
N GLU A 161 22.73 20.55 -3.03
CA GLU A 161 22.34 21.58 -4.00
C GLU A 161 22.41 22.99 -3.36
N LEU A 162 23.47 23.24 -2.59
CA LEU A 162 23.93 24.60 -2.25
C LEU A 162 25.40 24.84 -2.64
N ALA A 163 25.95 24.04 -3.55
CA ALA A 163 27.28 24.26 -4.11
C ALA A 163 27.30 23.96 -5.61
N SER A 164 26.64 24.80 -6.40
CA SER A 164 26.92 25.05 -7.84
C SER A 164 26.29 26.37 -8.26
#